data_AF-A0A1R1YUG1-F1
#
_entry.id   AF-A0A1R1YUG1-F1
#
_cell.length_a   1.000
_cell.length_b   1.000
_cell.length_c   1.000
_cell.angle_alpha   90.00
_cell.angle_beta   90.00
_cell.angle_gamma   90.00
#
_symmetry.space_group_name_H-M   'P 1'
#
loop_
_entity.id
_entity.type
_entity.pdbx_description
1 polymer ?
#
loop_
_entity_poly.entity_id
_entity_poly.type
_entity_poly.pdbx_seq_one_letter_code
_entity_poly.pdbx_strand_id
1 'polypeptide(L)' 'GATAHIKANPSRTGKPAIDWRLYKERHQVECFFNKLKRFRRIALRCEKTIFAFMGFVHLACAMIWLR' A
#
# COMPACT_ATOMS: atom_id res chain seq x y z
N GLY A 1 -1.16 18.13 -11.12
CA GLY A 1 -0.94 16.71 -11.47
C GLY A 1 0.12 16.13 -10.54
N ALA A 2 0.20 14.80 -10.41
CA ALA A 2 1.22 14.13 -9.60
C ALA A 2 2.49 13.83 -10.43
N THR A 3 3.67 13.92 -9.81
CA THR A 3 4.95 13.55 -10.41
C THR A 3 5.28 12.09 -10.14
N ALA A 4 5.60 11.32 -11.19
CA ALA A 4 5.92 9.92 -11.05
C ALA A 4 7.40 9.71 -10.67
N HIS A 5 7.66 9.13 -9.50
CA HIS A 5 9.00 8.71 -9.08
C HIS A 5 9.10 7.19 -9.14
N ILE A 6 9.55 6.65 -10.29
CA ILE A 6 9.55 5.22 -10.59
C ILE A 6 10.97 4.81 -10.97
N LYS A 7 11.51 3.76 -10.31
CA LYS A 7 12.81 3.17 -10.65
C LYS A 7 12.93 2.95 -12.16
N ALA A 8 14.08 3.34 -12.73
CA ALA A 8 14.36 3.08 -14.14
C ALA A 8 14.27 1.58 -14.43
N ASN A 9 13.44 1.23 -15.41
CA ASN A 9 13.38 -0.11 -15.98
C ASN A 9 14.46 -0.21 -17.07
N PRO A 10 15.37 -1.20 -17.06
CA PRO A 10 16.40 -1.36 -18.07
C PRO A 10 15.89 -1.40 -19.51
N SER A 11 14.66 -1.91 -19.73
CA SER A 11 14.04 -1.93 -21.07
C SER A 11 13.42 -0.61 -21.51
N ARG A 12 13.38 0.42 -20.64
CA ARG A 12 12.80 1.73 -20.94
C ARG A 12 13.88 2.66 -21.49
N THR A 13 13.66 3.21 -22.68
CA THR A 13 14.59 4.14 -23.36
C THR A 13 14.92 5.38 -22.52
N GLY A 14 13.95 5.88 -21.75
CA GLY A 14 14.13 7.04 -20.87
C GLY A 14 14.34 6.65 -19.41
N LYS A 15 15.38 7.21 -18.78
CA LYS A 15 15.59 7.16 -17.33
C LYS A 15 14.85 8.35 -16.68
N PRO A 16 13.73 8.14 -15.97
CA PRO A 16 13.07 9.24 -15.26
C PRO A 16 13.94 9.73 -14.10
N ALA A 17 13.88 11.04 -13.83
CA ALA A 17 14.48 11.60 -12.63
C ALA A 17 13.71 11.09 -11.39
N ILE A 18 14.43 10.56 -10.42
CA ILE A 18 13.86 10.00 -9.19
C ILE A 18 14.48 10.72 -8.00
N ASP A 19 13.64 11.25 -7.14
CA ASP A 19 14.04 11.57 -5.78
C ASP A 19 14.06 10.26 -4.98
N TRP A 20 15.26 9.80 -4.64
CA TRP A 20 15.47 8.57 -3.88
C TRP A 20 14.95 8.63 -2.45
N ARG A 21 14.92 9.83 -1.86
CA ARG A 21 14.39 10.03 -0.51
C ARG A 21 12.88 9.83 -0.52
N LEU A 22 12.18 10.45 -1.47
CA LEU A 22 10.75 10.25 -1.66
C LEU A 22 10.41 8.81 -2.09
N TYR A 23 11.21 8.21 -2.97
CA TYR A 23 11.02 6.82 -3.39
C TYR A 23 11.13 5.82 -2.21
N LYS A 24 11.98 6.12 -1.21
CA LYS A 24 12.15 5.29 -0.01
C LYS A 24 10.90 5.27 0.87
N GLU A 25 10.15 6.37 0.94
CA GLU A 25 8.92 6.47 1.74
C GLU A 25 7.83 5.48 1.27
N ARG A 26 7.84 5.11 -0.01
CA ARG A 26 6.97 4.06 -0.57
C ARG A 26 7.01 2.75 0.22
N HIS A 27 8.18 2.41 0.76
CA HIS A 27 8.36 1.19 1.56
C HIS A 27 7.45 1.15 2.79
N GLN A 28 7.22 2.30 3.44
CA GLN A 28 6.33 2.36 4.61
C GLN A 28 4.89 2.02 4.24
N VAL A 29 4.43 2.53 3.10
CA VAL A 29 3.10 2.23 2.54
C VAL A 29 2.98 0.75 2.17
N GLU A 30 3.99 0.19 1.50
CA GLU A 30 4.03 -1.24 1.17
C GLU A 30 4.01 -2.12 2.42
N CYS A 31 4.79 -1.79 3.44
CA CYS A 31 4.80 -2.48 4.72
C CYS A 31 3.44 -2.41 5.41
N PHE A 32 2.77 -1.25 5.37
CA PHE A 32 1.42 -1.09 5.92
C PHE A 32 0.43 -2.03 5.22
N PHE A 33 0.39 -2.04 3.88
CA PHE A 33 -0.49 -2.95 3.14
C PHE A 33 -0.12 -4.41 3.34
N ASN A 34 1.16 -4.74 3.53
CA ASN A 34 1.58 -6.10 3.85
C ASN A 34 1.04 -6.54 5.23
N LYS A 35 1.06 -5.65 6.23
CA LYS A 35 0.43 -5.90 7.54
C LYS A 35 -1.09 -6.06 7.38
N LEU A 36 -1.73 -5.21 6.60
CA LEU A 36 -3.17 -5.27 6.34
C LEU A 36 -3.58 -6.58 5.63
N LYS A 37 -2.73 -7.10 4.74
CA LYS A 37 -2.95 -8.40 4.07
C LYS A 37 -2.74 -9.62 4.98
N ARG A 38 -2.13 -9.48 6.16
CA ARG A 38 -2.07 -10.59 7.15
C ARG A 38 -3.46 -10.97 7.66
N PHE A 39 -4.40 -10.05 7.65
CA PHE A 39 -5.79 -10.31 7.99
C PHE A 39 -6.47 -11.05 6.83
N ARG A 40 -6.53 -12.38 6.90
CA ARG A 40 -7.07 -13.26 5.86
C ARG A 40 -8.45 -12.83 5.33
N ARG A 41 -9.34 -12.38 6.23
CA ARG A 41 -10.69 -11.89 5.90
C ARG A 41 -10.67 -10.67 4.96
N ILE A 42 -9.71 -9.76 5.17
CA ILE A 42 -9.51 -8.57 4.33
C ILE A 42 -8.86 -8.98 3.01
N ALA A 43 -7.80 -9.79 3.06
CA ALA A 43 -7.05 -10.22 1.86
C ALA A 43 -7.91 -11.00 0.86
N LEU A 44 -8.80 -11.87 1.35
CA LEU A 44 -9.72 -12.67 0.53
C LEU A 44 -11.04 -11.96 0.22
N ARG A 45 -11.24 -10.72 0.69
CA ARG A 45 -12.49 -9.95 0.52
C ARG A 45 -13.73 -10.78 0.92
N CYS A 46 -13.72 -11.41 2.10
CA CYS A 46 -14.78 -12.32 2.51
C CYS A 46 -16.15 -11.65 2.77
N GLU A 47 -16.18 -10.34 3.05
CA GLU A 47 -17.42 -9.64 3.42
C GLU A 47 -18.33 -9.41 2.20
N LYS A 48 -19.61 -9.75 2.32
CA LYS A 48 -20.59 -9.56 1.24
C LYS A 48 -20.90 -8.09 0.95
N THR A 49 -20.88 -7.23 1.98
CA THR A 49 -21.21 -5.81 1.84
C THR A 49 -19.95 -4.94 1.88
N ILE A 50 -20.03 -3.75 1.28
CA ILE A 50 -18.94 -2.77 1.31
C ILE A 50 -18.78 -2.19 2.72
N PHE A 51 -19.87 -1.90 3.41
CA PHE A 51 -19.85 -1.36 4.78
C PHE A 51 -19.17 -2.30 5.77
N ALA A 52 -19.50 -3.60 5.75
CA ALA A 52 -18.84 -4.58 6.62
C ALA A 52 -17.34 -4.68 6.33
N PHE A 53 -16.96 -4.71 5.04
CA PHE A 53 -15.55 -4.69 4.65
C PHE A 53 -14.80 -3.47 5.14
N MET A 54 -15.37 -2.28 4.95
CA MET A 54 -14.79 -1.03 5.44
C MET A 54 -14.64 -1.06 6.96
N GLY A 55 -15.64 -1.57 7.69
CA GLY A 55 -15.55 -1.75 9.14
C GLY A 55 -14.35 -2.61 9.56
N PHE A 56 -14.15 -3.77 8.91
CA PHE A 56 -13.00 -4.63 9.17
C PHE A 56 -11.66 -3.98 8.78
N VAL A 57 -11.62 -3.23 7.67
CA VAL A 57 -10.43 -2.47 7.27
C VAL A 57 -10.09 -1.43 8.34
N HIS A 58 -11.07 -0.66 8.81
CA HIS A 58 -10.87 0.35 9.85
C HIS A 58 -10.38 -0.28 11.16
N LEU A 59 -10.96 -1.42 11.55
CA LEU A 59 -10.52 -2.20 12.71
C LEU A 59 -9.07 -2.66 12.55
N ALA A 60 -8.71 -3.23 11.40
CA ALA A 60 -7.34 -3.66 11.14
C ALA A 60 -6.35 -2.48 11.15
N CYS A 61 -6.73 -1.32 10.59
CA CYS A 61 -5.94 -0.10 10.67
C CYS A 61 -5.70 0.33 12.12
N ALA A 62 -6.75 0.34 12.96
CA ALA A 62 -6.64 0.67 14.38
C ALA A 62 -5.74 -0.31 15.13
N MET A 63 -5.85 -1.61 14.85
CA MET A 63 -4.97 -2.63 15.44
C MET A 63 -3.51 -2.48 15.01
N ILE A 64 -3.24 -2.11 13.75
CA ILE A 64 -1.89 -1.83 13.26
C ILE A 64 -1.32 -0.57 13.92
N TRP A 65 -2.16 0.43 14.20
CA TRP A 65 -1.76 1.67 14.87
C TRP A 65 -1.43 1.46 16.35
N LEU A 66 -2.22 0.65 17.06
CA LEU A 66 -2.04 0.38 18.49
C LEU A 66 -0.83 -0.51 18.81
N ARG A 67 -0.18 -1.07 17.79
CA ARG A 67 0.96 -1.97 17.92
C ARG A 67 2.28 -1.23 17.73
#